data_AF-A0ABD3PBN8-F1
#
_entry.id   AF-A0ABD3PBN8-F1
#
_cell.length_a   1.000
_cell.length_b   1.000
_cell.length_c   1.000
_cell.angle_alpha   90.00
_cell.angle_beta   90.00
_cell.angle_gamma   90.00
#
_symmetry.space_group_name_H-M   'P 1'
#
loop_
_entity.id
_entity.type
_entity.pdbx_description
1 polymer ?
#
loop_
_entity_poly.entity_id
_entity_poly.type
_entity_poly.pdbx_seq_one_letter_code
_entity_poly.pdbx_strand_id
1 'polypeptide(L)'
;MRPVQDYPAYLLEIAFKEDATVYELLTIAISFAVFWGFSFVAAKPLLRRLTYNTPLLRSACEREYERFGKAMYEDFGLKLSREEAIEKMMRDWPDWIVFIPQHAVGSMLCIPSLFELGNASWASSLACLGCLSEVGWELENTAEIIYTRLFTKHGEKTFPNPVVFLLLLHHSLTTSLGIPMVLHYRNLWVFHHLVFDLQLAVVSSTLIEYSKLLDITKTNDLWKFKVCNFLILALYVWTRLLRWIYLSAHMILTWYHDKAWTFMAVGAVMIPLFSLFNAVFMIIPTYKRLMKFLRVSAEHESLPLDASEKQRRQSIIQLEAARGDLSNFDLEDNVMSFLDSLNDRKKVERRMTVPPREMKTWRSARMMRYASVPASGWKED
;
A
#
# COMPACT_ATOMS: atom_id res chain seq x y z
N MET A 1 11.53 40.15 1.53
CA MET A 1 11.16 39.06 0.60
C MET A 1 12.15 39.08 -0.55
N ARG A 2 12.68 37.91 -0.97
CA ARG A 2 13.57 37.85 -2.15
C ARG A 2 12.74 38.04 -3.42
N PRO A 3 13.27 38.66 -4.48
CA PRO A 3 12.65 38.66 -5.81
C PRO A 3 12.41 37.23 -6.31
N VAL A 4 11.27 36.98 -6.98
CA VAL A 4 10.91 35.65 -7.51
C VAL A 4 12.00 35.07 -8.43
N GLN A 5 12.65 35.93 -9.22
CA GLN A 5 13.74 35.55 -10.13
C GLN A 5 14.99 35.01 -9.43
N ASP A 6 15.19 35.33 -8.14
CA ASP A 6 16.36 34.89 -7.38
C ASP A 6 16.12 33.55 -6.65
N TYR A 7 14.87 33.05 -6.64
CA TYR A 7 14.53 31.80 -5.95
C TYR A 7 15.27 30.57 -6.50
N PRO A 8 15.46 30.38 -7.82
CA PRO A 8 16.20 29.22 -8.31
C PRO A 8 17.65 29.17 -7.80
N ALA A 9 18.34 30.31 -7.79
CA ALA A 9 19.70 30.41 -7.27
C ALA A 9 19.74 30.17 -5.76
N TYR A 10 18.79 30.73 -5.02
CA TYR A 10 18.67 30.50 -3.57
C TYR A 10 18.36 29.05 -3.23
N LEU A 11 17.45 28.39 -3.95
CA LEU A 11 17.13 26.97 -3.76
C LEU A 11 18.35 26.09 -4.02
N LEU A 12 19.13 26.41 -5.05
CA LEU A 12 20.37 25.70 -5.35
C LEU A 12 21.40 25.90 -4.23
N GLU A 13 21.55 27.13 -3.72
CA GLU A 13 22.45 27.44 -2.60
C GLU A 13 22.09 26.60 -1.36
N ILE A 14 20.83 26.64 -0.93
CA ILE A 14 20.40 25.94 0.29
C ILE A 14 20.32 24.42 0.13
N ALA A 15 20.15 23.91 -1.09
CA ALA A 15 20.15 22.48 -1.39
C ALA A 15 21.49 21.80 -1.09
N PHE A 16 22.59 22.54 -1.25
CA PHE A 16 23.95 22.05 -1.00
C PHE A 16 24.59 22.65 0.26
N LYS A 17 23.81 23.37 1.06
CA LYS A 17 24.27 23.94 2.33
C LYS A 17 24.29 22.87 3.42
N GLU A 18 25.46 22.64 4.03
CA GLU A 18 25.62 21.60 5.05
C GLU A 18 24.88 21.91 6.36
N ASP A 19 24.84 23.18 6.73
CA ASP A 19 24.24 23.74 7.94
C ASP A 19 22.88 24.41 7.64
N ALA A 20 22.11 23.84 6.72
CA ALA A 20 20.78 24.33 6.39
C ALA A 20 19.87 24.33 7.62
N THR A 21 19.18 25.45 7.84
CA THR A 21 18.20 25.62 8.90
C THR A 21 16.90 24.89 8.58
N VAL A 22 16.07 24.64 9.60
CA VAL A 22 14.73 24.05 9.40
C VAL A 22 13.88 24.84 8.39
N TYR A 23 13.98 26.18 8.39
CA TYR A 23 13.24 27.03 7.45
C TYR A 23 13.74 26.87 6.01
N GLU A 24 15.05 26.72 5.81
CA GLU A 24 15.63 26.45 4.50
C GLU A 24 15.19 25.08 3.98
N LEU A 25 15.23 24.04 4.81
CA LEU A 25 14.75 22.70 4.44
C LEU A 25 13.25 22.67 4.14
N LEU A 26 12.42 23.35 4.94
CA LEU A 26 10.99 23.52 4.66
C LEU A 26 10.76 24.27 3.34
N THR A 27 11.60 25.26 3.03
CA THR A 27 11.53 25.98 1.75
C THR A 27 11.80 25.05 0.57
N ILE A 28 12.80 24.16 0.69
CA ILE A 28 13.07 23.12 -0.32
C ILE A 28 11.87 22.16 -0.45
N ALA A 29 11.36 21.64 0.67
CA ALA A 29 10.23 20.69 0.66
C ALA A 29 8.96 21.31 0.05
N ILE A 30 8.63 22.55 0.39
CA ILE A 30 7.50 23.30 -0.23
C ILE A 30 7.76 23.51 -1.73
N SER A 31 9.00 23.79 -2.12
CA SER A 31 9.34 23.92 -3.54
C SER A 31 9.14 22.61 -4.30
N PHE A 32 9.50 21.46 -3.70
CA PHE A 32 9.16 20.15 -4.24
C PHE A 32 7.65 19.90 -4.28
N ALA A 33 6.89 20.29 -3.25
CA ALA A 33 5.43 20.17 -3.23
C ALA A 33 4.80 20.91 -4.42
N VAL A 34 5.22 22.16 -4.66
CA VAL A 34 4.76 22.95 -5.81
C VAL A 34 5.19 22.33 -7.13
N PHE A 35 6.44 21.87 -7.23
CA PHE A 35 6.96 21.22 -8.43
C PHE A 35 6.20 19.94 -8.78
N TRP A 36 5.97 19.06 -7.81
CA TRP A 36 5.24 17.81 -8.01
C TRP A 36 3.77 18.06 -8.30
N GLY A 37 3.11 18.96 -7.56
CA GLY A 37 1.73 19.36 -7.84
C GLY A 37 1.55 19.87 -9.27
N PHE A 38 2.43 20.78 -9.73
CA PHE A 38 2.41 21.24 -11.12
C PHE A 38 2.68 20.11 -12.13
N SER A 39 3.68 19.27 -11.85
CA SER A 39 4.06 18.15 -12.70
C SER A 39 2.90 17.15 -12.86
N PHE A 40 2.18 16.84 -11.78
CA PHE A 40 1.03 15.95 -11.80
C PHE A 40 -0.17 16.58 -12.51
N VAL A 41 -0.47 17.85 -12.26
CA VAL A 41 -1.54 18.59 -12.97
C VAL A 41 -1.28 18.62 -14.47
N ALA A 42 -0.03 18.75 -14.91
CA ALA A 42 0.34 18.71 -16.33
C ALA A 42 0.35 17.28 -16.90
N ALA A 43 0.89 16.30 -16.16
CA ALA A 43 1.07 14.94 -16.63
C ALA A 43 -0.24 14.15 -16.70
N LYS A 44 -1.14 14.27 -15.70
CA LYS A 44 -2.39 13.50 -15.63
C LYS A 44 -3.26 13.67 -16.89
N PRO A 45 -3.55 14.89 -17.41
CA PRO A 45 -4.33 15.06 -18.64
C PRO A 45 -3.60 14.56 -19.89
N LEU A 46 -2.27 14.70 -19.95
CA LEU A 46 -1.47 14.21 -21.06
C LEU A 46 -1.53 12.68 -21.13
N LEU A 47 -1.25 12.01 -20.01
CA LEU A 47 -1.34 10.56 -19.89
C LEU A 47 -2.76 10.08 -20.23
N ARG A 48 -3.80 10.72 -19.67
CA ARG A 48 -5.20 10.39 -19.99
C ARG A 48 -5.46 10.48 -21.49
N ARG A 49 -5.01 11.53 -22.18
CA ARG A 49 -5.18 11.66 -23.64
C ARG A 49 -4.46 10.54 -24.41
N LEU A 50 -3.28 10.15 -23.95
CA LEU A 50 -2.46 9.13 -24.60
C LEU A 50 -2.98 7.70 -24.36
N THR A 51 -3.61 7.44 -23.20
CA THR A 51 -3.94 6.07 -22.78
C THR A 51 -5.42 5.74 -22.74
N TYR A 52 -6.33 6.71 -22.56
CA TYR A 52 -7.75 6.47 -22.27
C TYR A 52 -8.46 5.63 -23.35
N ASN A 53 -8.24 5.91 -24.63
CA ASN A 53 -8.89 5.15 -25.71
C ASN A 53 -8.08 3.94 -26.19
N THR A 54 -7.01 3.57 -25.48
CA THR A 54 -6.17 2.45 -25.91
C THR A 54 -6.83 1.12 -25.53
N PRO A 55 -6.85 0.12 -26.44
CA PRO A 55 -7.31 -1.22 -26.11
C PRO A 55 -6.53 -1.83 -24.95
N LEU A 56 -5.24 -1.46 -24.83
CA LEU A 56 -4.36 -1.94 -23.77
C LEU A 56 -4.86 -1.56 -22.38
N LEU A 57 -5.15 -0.27 -22.15
CA LEU A 57 -5.64 0.21 -20.86
C LEU A 57 -7.03 -0.38 -20.55
N ARG A 58 -7.94 -0.37 -21.52
CA ARG A 58 -9.28 -0.96 -21.33
C ARG A 58 -9.20 -2.42 -20.90
N SER A 59 -8.42 -3.23 -21.61
CA SER A 59 -8.26 -4.65 -21.24
C SER A 59 -7.58 -4.84 -19.89
N ALA A 60 -6.69 -3.93 -19.49
CA ALA A 60 -6.09 -3.93 -18.15
C ALA A 60 -7.17 -3.69 -17.08
N CYS A 61 -7.95 -2.61 -17.21
CA CYS A 61 -9.02 -2.25 -16.28
C CYS A 61 -10.15 -3.29 -16.26
N GLU A 62 -10.49 -3.90 -17.40
CA GLU A 62 -11.43 -5.03 -17.46
C GLU A 62 -10.92 -6.21 -16.62
N ARG A 63 -9.68 -6.64 -16.84
CA ARG A 63 -9.09 -7.74 -16.05
C ARG A 63 -9.01 -7.38 -14.58
N GLU A 64 -8.70 -6.14 -14.27
CA GLU A 64 -8.60 -5.62 -12.92
C GLU A 64 -9.97 -5.58 -12.22
N TYR A 65 -11.00 -5.12 -12.90
CA TYR A 65 -12.38 -5.15 -12.43
C TYR A 65 -12.86 -6.57 -12.14
N GLU A 66 -12.61 -7.51 -13.06
CA GLU A 66 -12.97 -8.93 -12.86
C GLU A 66 -12.16 -9.60 -11.75
N ARG A 67 -10.93 -9.12 -11.50
CA ARG A 67 -10.05 -9.68 -10.46
C ARG A 67 -10.41 -9.14 -9.09
N PHE A 68 -10.72 -7.85 -8.94
CA PHE A 68 -10.94 -7.24 -7.63
C PHE A 68 -11.93 -6.07 -7.63
N GLY A 69 -11.95 -5.27 -8.71
CA GLY A 69 -12.68 -3.99 -8.69
C GLY A 69 -14.15 -4.15 -8.36
N LYS A 70 -14.77 -5.27 -8.78
CA LYS A 70 -16.16 -5.58 -8.43
C LYS A 70 -16.39 -5.67 -6.91
N ALA A 71 -15.63 -6.51 -6.20
CA ALA A 71 -15.80 -6.70 -4.76
C ALA A 71 -15.51 -5.40 -4.00
N MET A 72 -14.41 -4.73 -4.36
CA MET A 72 -14.01 -3.44 -3.78
C MET A 72 -15.11 -2.36 -3.92
N TYR A 73 -15.70 -2.19 -5.12
CA TYR A 73 -16.78 -1.22 -5.31
C TYR A 73 -18.05 -1.60 -4.53
N GLU A 74 -18.38 -2.90 -4.47
CA GLU A 74 -19.51 -3.39 -3.67
C GLU A 74 -19.30 -3.13 -2.16
N ASP A 75 -18.10 -3.36 -1.64
CA ASP A 75 -17.73 -3.12 -0.23
C ASP A 75 -17.72 -1.64 0.13
N PHE A 76 -17.38 -0.76 -0.82
CA PHE A 76 -17.55 0.69 -0.68
C PHE A 76 -19.00 1.16 -0.83
N GLY A 77 -19.95 0.25 -1.04
CA GLY A 77 -21.36 0.58 -1.24
C GLY A 77 -21.63 1.32 -2.55
N LEU A 78 -20.72 1.24 -3.52
CA LEU A 78 -20.82 1.85 -4.83
C LEU A 78 -21.45 0.86 -5.81
N LYS A 79 -22.73 1.08 -6.13
CA LYS A 79 -23.46 0.27 -7.13
C LYS A 79 -23.19 0.77 -8.55
N LEU A 80 -21.97 0.57 -9.02
CA LEU A 80 -21.59 0.87 -10.40
C LEU A 80 -21.88 -0.33 -11.29
N SER A 81 -22.36 -0.10 -12.51
CA SER A 81 -22.31 -1.12 -13.55
C SER A 81 -20.85 -1.44 -13.91
N ARG A 82 -20.63 -2.62 -14.50
CA ARG A 82 -19.30 -3.05 -14.97
C ARG A 82 -18.63 -2.00 -15.84
N GLU A 83 -19.35 -1.46 -16.83
CA GLU A 83 -18.79 -0.47 -17.75
C GLU A 83 -18.50 0.86 -17.06
N GLU A 84 -19.35 1.33 -16.14
CA GLU A 84 -19.08 2.54 -15.35
C GLU A 84 -17.84 2.39 -14.46
N ALA A 85 -17.66 1.22 -13.84
CA ALA A 85 -16.49 0.91 -13.02
C ALA A 85 -15.21 0.89 -13.87
N ILE A 86 -15.22 0.20 -15.02
CA ILE A 86 -14.07 0.18 -15.94
C ILE A 86 -13.76 1.59 -16.45
N GLU A 87 -14.77 2.37 -16.85
CA GLU A 87 -14.57 3.74 -17.31
C GLU A 87 -13.94 4.62 -16.21
N LYS A 88 -14.41 4.46 -14.96
CA LYS A 88 -13.83 5.13 -13.80
C LYS A 88 -12.36 4.74 -13.61
N MET A 89 -12.04 3.44 -13.61
CA MET A 89 -10.66 2.96 -13.45
C MET A 89 -9.75 3.50 -14.56
N MET A 90 -10.20 3.50 -15.81
CA MET A 90 -9.43 4.06 -16.94
C MET A 90 -9.21 5.57 -16.80
N ARG A 91 -10.19 6.30 -16.27
CA ARG A 91 -10.11 7.74 -16.04
C ARG A 91 -9.12 8.09 -14.93
N ASP A 92 -9.08 7.27 -13.89
CA ASP A 92 -8.30 7.47 -12.66
C ASP A 92 -6.91 6.82 -12.74
N TRP A 93 -6.66 5.94 -13.70
CA TRP A 93 -5.35 5.28 -13.88
C TRP A 93 -4.17 6.28 -13.92
N PRO A 94 -4.24 7.43 -14.62
CA PRO A 94 -3.18 8.42 -14.58
C PRO A 94 -2.87 8.95 -13.18
N ASP A 95 -3.85 9.03 -12.28
CA ASP A 95 -3.64 9.50 -10.91
C ASP A 95 -2.70 8.57 -10.13
N TRP A 96 -2.74 7.27 -10.43
CA TRP A 96 -1.88 6.26 -9.78
C TRP A 96 -0.50 6.12 -10.42
N ILE A 97 -0.32 6.53 -11.67
CA ILE A 97 0.94 6.30 -12.38
C ILE A 97 1.93 7.44 -12.18
N VAL A 98 1.44 8.67 -11.99
CA VAL A 98 2.30 9.85 -11.96
C VAL A 98 3.25 9.91 -10.75
N PHE A 99 2.93 9.23 -9.64
CA PHE A 99 3.84 9.19 -8.50
C PHE A 99 5.03 8.24 -8.70
N ILE A 100 4.94 7.25 -9.61
CA ILE A 100 6.05 6.31 -9.88
C ILE A 100 7.31 7.06 -10.33
N PRO A 101 7.25 7.98 -11.32
CA PRO A 101 8.38 8.85 -11.66
C PRO A 101 8.90 9.71 -10.50
N GLN A 102 8.04 10.21 -9.61
CA GLN A 102 8.48 11.02 -8.46
C GLN A 102 9.35 10.19 -7.51
N HIS A 103 8.90 8.99 -7.15
CA HIS A 103 9.68 8.06 -6.31
C HIS A 103 10.95 7.58 -7.03
N ALA A 104 10.89 7.40 -8.35
CA ALA A 104 12.07 7.08 -9.15
C ALA A 104 13.12 8.19 -9.06
N VAL A 105 12.73 9.46 -9.22
CA VAL A 105 13.64 10.60 -9.11
C VAL A 105 14.23 10.69 -7.70
N GLY A 106 13.41 10.61 -6.65
CA GLY A 106 13.93 10.71 -5.28
C GLY A 106 14.83 9.52 -4.89
N SER A 107 14.55 8.30 -5.35
CA SER A 107 15.48 7.17 -5.19
C SER A 107 16.79 7.38 -5.97
N MET A 108 16.74 7.88 -7.20
CA MET A 108 17.93 8.14 -8.01
C MET A 108 18.85 9.19 -7.38
N LEU A 109 18.30 10.19 -6.69
CA LEU A 109 19.09 11.19 -5.96
C LEU A 109 19.94 10.60 -4.83
N CYS A 110 19.57 9.44 -4.29
CA CYS A 110 20.37 8.76 -3.28
C CYS A 110 21.57 7.99 -3.87
N ILE A 111 21.52 7.57 -5.15
CA ILE A 111 22.51 6.70 -5.79
C ILE A 111 23.95 7.20 -5.57
N PRO A 112 24.29 8.49 -5.74
CA PRO A 112 25.65 8.96 -5.52
C PRO A 112 26.18 8.66 -4.12
N SER A 113 25.36 8.80 -3.08
CA SER A 113 25.80 8.47 -1.72
C SER A 113 25.95 6.97 -1.48
N LEU A 114 25.11 6.15 -2.12
CA LEU A 114 25.11 4.68 -1.96
C LEU A 114 26.35 4.02 -2.57
N PHE A 115 26.89 4.62 -3.64
CA PHE A 115 28.03 4.11 -4.39
C PHE A 115 29.30 4.97 -4.21
N GLU A 116 29.29 5.88 -3.23
CA GLU A 116 30.41 6.79 -2.95
C GLU A 116 30.89 7.57 -4.19
N LEU A 117 29.94 8.00 -5.04
CA LEU A 117 30.23 8.71 -6.27
C LEU A 117 30.37 10.22 -6.01
N GLY A 118 31.49 10.78 -6.42
CA GLY A 118 31.78 12.22 -6.28
C GLY A 118 32.21 12.60 -4.87
N ASN A 119 32.06 13.90 -4.53
CA ASN A 119 32.38 14.38 -3.19
C ASN A 119 31.28 14.00 -2.18
N ALA A 120 31.66 13.57 -0.98
CA ALA A 120 30.74 13.11 0.07
C ALA A 120 29.66 14.13 0.45
N SER A 121 30.02 15.42 0.54
CA SER A 121 29.07 16.50 0.87
C SER A 121 27.99 16.66 -0.21
N TRP A 122 28.42 16.64 -1.48
CA TRP A 122 27.51 16.70 -2.62
C TRP A 122 26.59 15.47 -2.68
N ALA A 123 27.15 14.27 -2.54
CA ALA A 123 26.40 13.01 -2.57
C ALA A 123 25.38 12.92 -1.43
N SER A 124 25.75 13.33 -0.21
CA SER A 124 24.85 13.47 0.93
C SER A 124 23.74 14.49 0.66
N SER A 125 24.08 15.65 0.09
CA SER A 125 23.10 16.69 -0.24
C SER A 125 22.05 16.16 -1.23
N LEU A 126 22.47 15.41 -2.26
CA LEU A 126 21.52 14.77 -3.17
C LEU A 126 20.63 13.75 -2.48
N ALA A 127 21.17 12.88 -1.62
CA ALA A 127 20.34 11.94 -0.87
C ALA A 127 19.34 12.65 0.06
N CYS A 128 19.74 13.77 0.68
CA CYS A 128 18.85 14.63 1.46
C CYS A 128 17.76 15.26 0.57
N LEU A 129 18.07 15.69 -0.65
CA LEU A 129 17.07 16.14 -1.62
C LEU A 129 16.10 15.01 -2.02
N GLY A 130 16.57 13.76 -2.10
CA GLY A 130 15.71 12.59 -2.29
C GLY A 130 14.66 12.47 -1.17
N CYS A 131 15.07 12.68 0.09
CA CYS A 131 14.15 12.71 1.23
C CYS A 131 13.21 13.93 1.20
N LEU A 132 13.72 15.13 0.92
CA LEU A 132 12.91 16.36 0.87
C LEU A 132 11.93 16.38 -0.30
N SER A 133 12.26 15.69 -1.40
CA SER A 133 11.35 15.44 -2.52
C SER A 133 10.14 14.61 -2.08
N GLU A 134 10.37 13.60 -1.23
CA GLU A 134 9.30 12.81 -0.63
C GLU A 134 8.46 13.64 0.34
N VAL A 135 9.10 14.37 1.27
CA VAL A 135 8.39 15.29 2.20
C VAL A 135 7.53 16.29 1.41
N GLY A 136 8.06 16.85 0.32
CA GLY A 136 7.32 17.76 -0.54
C GLY A 136 6.10 17.12 -1.19
N TRP A 137 6.25 15.91 -1.72
CA TRP A 137 5.11 15.15 -2.25
C TRP A 137 4.07 14.84 -1.17
N GLU A 138 4.48 14.43 0.03
CA GLU A 138 3.54 14.14 1.12
C GLU A 138 2.76 15.38 1.55
N LEU A 139 3.39 16.56 1.59
CA LEU A 139 2.73 17.84 1.86
C LEU A 139 1.67 18.17 0.80
N GLU A 140 2.02 18.00 -0.48
CA GLU A 140 1.11 18.22 -1.60
C GLU A 140 -0.08 17.23 -1.57
N ASN A 141 0.19 15.94 -1.45
CA ASN A 141 -0.85 14.91 -1.38
C ASN A 141 -1.76 15.10 -0.16
N THR A 142 -1.19 15.46 1.00
CA THR A 142 -1.99 15.76 2.20
C THR A 142 -2.92 16.96 1.96
N ALA A 143 -2.42 18.01 1.30
CA ALA A 143 -3.24 19.16 0.93
C ALA A 143 -4.35 18.80 -0.07
N GLU A 144 -4.05 17.96 -1.08
CA GLU A 144 -5.04 17.47 -2.05
C GLU A 144 -6.14 16.64 -1.36
N ILE A 145 -5.76 15.74 -0.43
CA ILE A 145 -6.71 14.93 0.34
C ILE A 145 -7.61 15.80 1.20
N ILE A 146 -7.03 16.74 1.97
CA ILE A 146 -7.79 17.65 2.83
C ILE A 146 -8.73 18.50 1.97
N TYR A 147 -8.22 19.08 0.87
CA TYR A 147 -9.01 19.92 -0.01
C TYR A 147 -10.17 19.14 -0.63
N THR A 148 -9.87 18.00 -1.24
CA THR A 148 -10.87 17.15 -1.90
C THR A 148 -11.92 16.72 -0.90
N ARG A 149 -11.50 16.24 0.27
CA ARG A 149 -12.41 15.71 1.28
C ARG A 149 -13.34 16.75 1.87
N LEU A 150 -12.83 17.95 2.18
CA LEU A 150 -13.60 18.99 2.88
C LEU A 150 -14.37 19.92 1.93
N PHE A 151 -13.88 20.14 0.71
CA PHE A 151 -14.39 21.20 -0.17
C PHE A 151 -14.98 20.70 -1.50
N THR A 152 -14.89 19.41 -1.83
CA THR A 152 -15.52 18.87 -3.06
C THR A 152 -16.79 18.08 -2.76
N LYS A 153 -17.73 18.12 -3.71
CA LYS A 153 -18.94 17.31 -3.66
C LYS A 153 -18.54 15.83 -3.70
N HIS A 154 -18.89 15.08 -2.66
CA HIS A 154 -18.51 13.68 -2.46
C HIS A 154 -17.06 13.43 -2.01
N GLY A 155 -16.35 14.44 -1.48
CA GLY A 155 -14.99 14.29 -0.98
C GLY A 155 -14.76 13.14 -0.01
N GLU A 156 -15.68 12.91 0.94
CA GLU A 156 -15.61 11.78 1.89
C GLU A 156 -15.74 10.41 1.21
N LYS A 157 -16.44 10.32 0.07
CA LYS A 157 -16.52 9.08 -0.72
C LYS A 157 -15.26 8.87 -1.56
N THR A 158 -14.64 9.95 -2.03
CA THR A 158 -13.36 9.89 -2.76
C THR A 158 -12.23 9.46 -1.84
N PHE A 159 -12.18 9.99 -0.62
CA PHE A 159 -11.19 9.66 0.40
C PHE A 159 -11.86 9.14 1.68
N PRO A 160 -12.31 7.87 1.69
CA PRO A 160 -12.95 7.28 2.85
C PRO A 160 -11.98 7.17 4.04
N ASN A 161 -12.52 7.10 5.26
CA ASN A 161 -11.72 7.05 6.50
C ASN A 161 -10.59 6.00 6.50
N PRO A 162 -10.82 4.75 6.05
CA PRO A 162 -9.77 3.74 5.94
C PRO A 162 -8.58 4.19 5.09
N VAL A 163 -8.84 4.78 3.92
CA VAL A 163 -7.81 5.22 2.98
C VAL A 163 -7.02 6.38 3.59
N VAL A 164 -7.70 7.36 4.21
CA VAL A 164 -7.00 8.46 4.89
C VAL A 164 -6.13 7.95 6.04
N PHE A 165 -6.64 7.02 6.85
CA PHE A 165 -5.86 6.42 7.94
C PHE A 165 -4.64 5.67 7.41
N LEU A 166 -4.82 4.87 6.35
CA LEU A 166 -3.73 4.15 5.70
C LEU A 166 -2.65 5.09 5.17
N LEU A 167 -3.06 6.17 4.49
CA LEU A 167 -2.14 7.17 3.95
C LEU A 167 -1.40 7.90 5.07
N LEU A 168 -2.08 8.26 6.16
CA LEU A 168 -1.42 8.85 7.34
C LEU A 168 -0.39 7.89 7.95
N LEU A 169 -0.71 6.60 8.06
CA LEU A 169 0.23 5.60 8.56
C LEU A 169 1.40 5.42 7.59
N HIS A 170 1.14 5.37 6.29
CA HIS A 170 2.15 5.26 5.25
C HIS A 170 3.09 6.48 5.25
N HIS A 171 2.56 7.69 5.37
CA HIS A 171 3.34 8.94 5.29
C HIS A 171 3.99 9.30 6.63
N SER A 172 3.62 8.60 7.71
CA SER A 172 4.03 8.95 9.08
C SER A 172 5.56 8.99 9.26
N LEU A 173 6.30 8.11 8.59
CA LEU A 173 7.74 8.02 8.76
C LEU A 173 8.45 9.26 8.20
N THR A 174 8.16 9.63 6.95
CA THR A 174 8.81 10.78 6.29
C THR A 174 8.29 12.10 6.83
N THR A 175 6.99 12.24 7.09
CA THR A 175 6.43 13.46 7.70
C THR A 175 6.97 13.73 9.12
N SER A 176 7.21 12.69 9.93
CA SER A 176 7.70 12.87 11.31
C SER A 176 9.23 12.94 11.43
N LEU A 177 9.97 12.18 10.61
CA LEU A 177 11.43 12.06 10.73
C LEU A 177 12.20 12.64 9.55
N GLY A 178 11.60 12.92 8.39
CA GLY A 178 12.33 13.34 7.19
C GLY A 178 13.21 14.59 7.42
N ILE A 179 12.59 15.73 7.76
CA ILE A 179 13.32 16.97 8.03
C ILE A 179 14.26 16.84 9.25
N PRO A 180 13.82 16.29 10.41
CA PRO A 180 14.73 16.07 11.54
C PRO A 180 15.96 15.22 11.20
N MET A 181 15.81 14.17 10.39
CA MET A 181 16.93 13.33 9.95
C MET A 181 17.88 14.08 9.03
N VAL A 182 17.39 14.95 8.15
CA VAL A 182 18.27 15.83 7.35
C VAL A 182 19.04 16.80 8.26
N LEU A 183 18.39 17.41 9.25
CA LEU A 183 19.05 18.37 10.16
C LEU A 183 20.16 17.73 11.01
N HIS A 184 19.93 16.53 11.52
CA HIS A 184 20.81 15.93 12.53
C HIS A 184 21.67 14.79 12.00
N TYR A 185 21.27 14.17 10.90
CA TYR A 185 21.84 12.92 10.38
C TYR A 185 22.06 12.96 8.86
N ARG A 186 22.27 14.16 8.26
CA ARG A 186 22.50 14.31 6.80
C ARG A 186 23.61 13.46 6.20
N ASN A 187 24.61 13.05 6.98
CA ASN A 187 25.75 12.27 6.49
C ASN A 187 25.62 10.79 6.89
N LEU A 188 24.53 10.39 7.53
CA LEU A 188 24.33 9.02 7.99
C LEU A 188 23.99 8.13 6.78
N TRP A 189 24.93 7.30 6.37
CA TRP A 189 24.76 6.42 5.20
C TRP A 189 23.49 5.55 5.28
N VAL A 190 23.15 5.06 6.49
CA VAL A 190 21.95 4.24 6.75
C VAL A 190 20.68 5.00 6.39
N PHE A 191 20.62 6.31 6.69
CA PHE A 191 19.49 7.16 6.35
C PHE A 191 19.32 7.25 4.83
N HIS A 192 20.40 7.44 4.07
CA HIS A 192 20.33 7.50 2.60
C HIS A 192 19.87 6.18 1.98
N HIS A 193 20.35 5.06 2.50
CA HIS A 193 19.88 3.73 2.09
C HIS A 193 18.41 3.50 2.42
N LEU A 194 17.94 3.99 3.56
CA LEU A 194 16.53 3.91 3.94
C LEU A 194 15.66 4.69 2.95
N VAL A 195 16.02 5.95 2.65
CA VAL A 195 15.30 6.79 1.68
C VAL A 195 15.26 6.12 0.30
N PHE A 196 16.39 5.57 -0.15
CA PHE A 196 16.46 4.82 -1.41
C PHE A 196 15.51 3.61 -1.42
N ASP A 197 15.60 2.73 -0.42
CA ASP A 197 14.80 1.49 -0.36
C ASP A 197 13.30 1.80 -0.23
N LEU A 198 12.96 2.86 0.52
CA LEU A 198 11.59 3.34 0.73
C LEU A 198 10.95 3.84 -0.58
N GLN A 199 11.70 4.52 -1.43
CA GLN A 199 11.16 5.01 -2.69
C GLN A 199 11.25 3.96 -3.82
N LEU A 200 12.32 3.16 -3.86
CA LEU A 200 12.51 2.13 -4.89
C LEU A 200 11.37 1.09 -4.93
N ALA A 201 10.77 0.75 -3.78
CA ALA A 201 9.68 -0.21 -3.82
C ALA A 201 8.43 0.33 -4.54
N VAL A 202 8.20 1.65 -4.53
CA VAL A 202 7.11 2.25 -5.31
C VAL A 202 7.41 2.20 -6.81
N VAL A 203 8.68 2.30 -7.20
CA VAL A 203 9.09 2.09 -8.60
C VAL A 203 8.74 0.69 -9.11
N SER A 204 8.76 -0.31 -8.20
CA SER A 204 8.37 -1.68 -8.52
C SER A 204 6.88 -1.83 -8.87
N SER A 205 6.04 -0.85 -8.55
CA SER A 205 4.65 -0.79 -9.01
C SER A 205 4.54 -0.77 -10.54
N THR A 206 5.58 -0.36 -11.26
CA THR A 206 5.65 -0.52 -12.73
C THR A 206 5.49 -1.99 -13.16
N LEU A 207 6.08 -2.92 -12.40
CA LEU A 207 5.94 -4.36 -12.65
C LEU A 207 4.54 -4.86 -12.26
N ILE A 208 3.93 -4.26 -11.23
CA ILE A 208 2.55 -4.55 -10.84
C ILE A 208 1.61 -4.14 -11.99
N GLU A 209 1.74 -2.93 -12.51
CA GLU A 209 0.96 -2.41 -13.63
C GLU A 209 1.16 -3.24 -14.89
N TYR A 210 2.41 -3.59 -15.22
CA TYR A 210 2.68 -4.51 -16.33
C TYR A 210 2.00 -5.88 -16.12
N SER A 211 1.96 -6.41 -14.89
CA SER A 211 1.28 -7.68 -14.60
C SER A 211 -0.24 -7.62 -14.81
N LYS A 212 -0.86 -6.42 -14.76
CA LYS A 212 -2.28 -6.21 -15.10
C LYS A 212 -2.53 -6.34 -16.60
N LEU A 213 -1.52 -6.11 -17.44
CA LEU A 213 -1.58 -6.26 -18.89
C LEU A 213 -1.57 -7.73 -19.35
N LEU A 214 -1.07 -8.64 -18.49
CA LEU A 214 -0.85 -10.03 -18.85
C LEU A 214 -2.14 -10.86 -18.78
N ASP A 215 -2.41 -11.57 -19.88
CA ASP A 215 -3.48 -12.54 -19.97
C ASP A 215 -2.98 -13.91 -19.48
N ILE A 216 -3.16 -14.14 -18.18
CA ILE A 216 -2.71 -15.36 -17.49
C ILE A 216 -3.39 -16.66 -17.98
N THR A 217 -4.37 -16.58 -18.88
CA THR A 217 -4.90 -17.77 -19.57
C THR A 217 -3.93 -18.30 -20.64
N LYS A 218 -2.99 -17.46 -21.10
CA LYS A 218 -1.94 -17.82 -22.06
C LYS A 218 -0.67 -18.24 -21.31
N THR A 219 -0.09 -19.36 -21.69
CA THR A 219 1.10 -19.93 -21.02
C THR A 219 2.28 -18.95 -20.95
N ASN A 220 2.58 -18.25 -22.04
CA ASN A 220 3.68 -17.28 -22.07
C ASN A 220 3.44 -16.09 -21.12
N ASP A 221 2.22 -15.55 -21.10
CA ASP A 221 1.87 -14.42 -20.25
C ASP A 221 1.76 -14.83 -18.78
N LEU A 222 1.32 -16.06 -18.50
CA LEU A 222 1.37 -16.66 -17.16
C LEU A 222 2.83 -16.79 -16.67
N TRP A 223 3.76 -17.23 -17.51
CA TRP A 223 5.18 -17.28 -17.16
C TRP A 223 5.73 -15.88 -16.84
N LYS A 224 5.46 -14.88 -17.69
CA LYS A 224 5.84 -13.48 -17.43
C LYS A 224 5.25 -12.98 -16.12
N PHE A 225 3.98 -13.31 -15.84
CA PHE A 225 3.31 -12.92 -14.60
C PHE A 225 4.00 -13.52 -13.38
N LYS A 226 4.38 -14.81 -13.43
CA LYS A 226 5.15 -15.47 -12.37
C LYS A 226 6.49 -14.77 -12.15
N VAL A 227 7.22 -14.47 -13.21
CA VAL A 227 8.51 -13.76 -13.14
C VAL A 227 8.35 -12.37 -12.52
N CYS A 228 7.38 -11.57 -12.97
CA CYS A 228 7.13 -10.24 -12.40
C CYS A 228 6.82 -10.32 -10.90
N ASN A 229 5.92 -11.23 -10.47
CA ASN A 229 5.58 -11.38 -9.06
C ASN A 229 6.75 -11.89 -8.21
N PHE A 230 7.58 -12.78 -8.77
CA PHE A 230 8.80 -13.22 -8.11
C PHE A 230 9.79 -12.05 -7.92
N LEU A 231 10.01 -11.23 -8.95
CA LEU A 231 10.89 -10.06 -8.86
C LEU A 231 10.38 -9.03 -7.84
N ILE A 232 9.07 -8.74 -7.84
CA ILE A 232 8.45 -7.84 -6.85
C ILE A 232 8.64 -8.41 -5.43
N LEU A 233 8.34 -9.70 -5.23
CA LEU A 233 8.50 -10.33 -3.91
C LEU A 233 9.96 -10.32 -3.46
N ALA A 234 10.91 -10.66 -4.34
CA ALA A 234 12.33 -10.65 -4.03
C ALA A 234 12.79 -9.25 -3.62
N LEU A 235 12.35 -8.21 -4.36
CA LEU A 235 12.63 -6.83 -4.02
C LEU A 235 12.01 -6.43 -2.66
N TYR A 236 10.77 -6.82 -2.38
CA TYR A 236 10.12 -6.53 -1.10
C TYR A 236 10.78 -7.26 0.06
N VAL A 237 11.12 -8.54 -0.07
CA VAL A 237 11.86 -9.27 0.97
C VAL A 237 13.22 -8.63 1.21
N TRP A 238 13.92 -8.21 0.15
CA TRP A 238 15.20 -7.54 0.28
C TRP A 238 15.08 -6.17 0.96
N THR A 239 14.25 -5.27 0.43
CA THR A 239 14.17 -3.86 0.86
C THR A 239 13.28 -3.64 2.09
N ARG A 240 12.23 -4.45 2.27
CA ARG A 240 11.19 -4.26 3.31
C ARG A 240 11.24 -5.22 4.48
N LEU A 241 12.03 -6.30 4.36
CA LEU A 241 12.29 -7.21 5.47
C LEU A 241 13.76 -7.18 5.87
N LEU A 242 14.64 -7.72 5.02
CA LEU A 242 16.04 -7.97 5.40
C LEU A 242 16.80 -6.67 5.63
N ARG A 243 16.85 -5.79 4.61
CA ARG A 243 17.52 -4.49 4.74
C ARG A 243 16.78 -3.57 5.68
N TRP A 244 15.44 -3.55 5.66
CA TRP A 244 14.65 -2.75 6.58
C TRP A 244 15.00 -3.01 8.06
N ILE A 245 15.05 -4.28 8.48
CA ILE A 245 15.42 -4.66 9.85
C ILE A 245 16.85 -4.20 10.16
N TYR A 246 17.80 -4.47 9.26
CA TYR A 246 19.20 -4.10 9.44
C TYR A 246 19.39 -2.58 9.58
N LEU A 247 18.84 -1.80 8.64
CA LEU A 247 18.96 -0.33 8.60
C LEU A 247 18.24 0.30 9.79
N SER A 248 17.04 -0.18 10.14
CA SER A 248 16.30 0.32 11.31
C SER A 248 17.04 0.04 12.62
N ALA A 249 17.59 -1.16 12.79
CA ALA A 249 18.38 -1.50 13.97
C ALA A 249 19.63 -0.60 14.07
N HIS A 250 20.33 -0.38 12.95
CA HIS A 250 21.50 0.50 12.92
C HIS A 250 21.12 1.94 13.29
N MET A 251 20.04 2.49 12.73
CA MET A 251 19.54 3.83 13.10
C MET A 251 19.20 3.94 14.58
N ILE A 252 18.49 2.96 15.14
CA ILE A 252 18.14 2.95 16.58
C ILE A 252 19.41 2.93 17.44
N LEU A 253 20.40 2.11 17.08
CA LEU A 253 21.68 2.07 17.80
C LEU A 253 22.43 3.40 17.69
N THR A 254 22.46 4.04 16.51
CA THR A 254 23.03 5.38 16.34
C THR A 254 22.34 6.38 17.27
N TRP A 255 21.02 6.45 17.26
CA TRP A 255 20.27 7.36 18.14
C TRP A 255 20.51 7.10 19.63
N TYR A 256 20.64 5.83 20.01
CA TYR A 256 20.97 5.45 21.39
C TYR A 256 22.36 5.94 21.80
N HIS A 257 23.38 5.71 20.96
CA HIS A 257 24.75 6.16 21.22
C HIS A 257 24.87 7.67 21.29
N ASP A 258 24.13 8.39 20.45
CA ASP A 258 24.08 9.86 20.44
C ASP A 258 23.21 10.45 21.56
N LYS A 259 22.52 9.60 22.34
CA LYS A 259 21.54 10.02 23.37
C LYS A 259 20.40 10.86 22.79
N ALA A 260 20.03 10.60 21.53
CA ALA A 260 18.98 11.27 20.78
C ALA A 260 17.59 10.71 21.17
N TRP A 261 17.20 10.88 22.44
CA TRP A 261 16.01 10.25 23.02
C TRP A 261 14.69 10.59 22.30
N THR A 262 14.58 11.79 21.73
CA THR A 262 13.40 12.18 20.94
C THR A 262 13.27 11.34 19.68
N PHE A 263 14.38 11.12 18.95
CA PHE A 263 14.40 10.24 17.78
C PHE A 263 14.06 8.80 18.17
N MET A 264 14.62 8.31 19.29
CA MET A 264 14.27 6.99 19.80
C MET A 264 12.78 6.87 20.16
N ALA A 265 12.19 7.86 20.82
CA ALA A 265 10.79 7.83 21.23
C ALA A 265 9.85 7.81 20.02
N VAL A 266 10.09 8.68 19.02
CA VAL A 266 9.31 8.71 17.78
C VAL A 266 9.55 7.43 16.96
N GLY A 267 10.81 7.02 16.79
CA GLY A 267 11.20 5.83 16.06
C GLY A 267 10.66 4.53 16.67
N ALA A 268 10.58 4.42 18.00
CA ALA A 268 10.02 3.27 18.70
C ALA A 268 8.54 3.04 18.39
N VAL A 269 7.82 4.08 17.93
CA VAL A 269 6.43 3.96 17.47
C VAL A 269 6.38 3.78 15.95
N MET A 270 7.08 4.64 15.20
CA MET A 270 6.97 4.67 13.74
C MET A 270 7.61 3.46 13.07
N ILE A 271 8.76 2.98 13.54
CA ILE A 271 9.44 1.82 12.93
C ILE A 271 8.60 0.55 13.07
N PRO A 272 8.04 0.18 14.24
CA PRO A 272 7.15 -0.97 14.32
C PRO A 272 5.88 -0.84 13.49
N LEU A 273 5.24 0.33 13.46
CA LEU A 273 4.05 0.57 12.62
C LEU A 273 4.37 0.37 11.13
N PHE A 274 5.49 0.91 10.67
CA PHE A 274 5.92 0.77 9.29
C PHE A 274 6.42 -0.65 8.97
N SER A 275 6.97 -1.36 9.96
CA SER A 275 7.31 -2.79 9.84
C SER A 275 6.07 -3.65 9.66
N LEU A 276 5.00 -3.36 10.42
CA LEU A 276 3.70 -4.00 10.25
C LEU A 276 3.14 -3.70 8.86
N PHE A 277 3.23 -2.45 8.40
CA PHE A 277 2.81 -2.06 7.06
C PHE A 277 3.56 -2.88 5.99
N ASN A 278 4.89 -2.89 6.02
CA ASN A 278 5.74 -3.65 5.11
C ASN A 278 5.35 -5.15 5.07
N ALA A 279 5.10 -5.76 6.22
CA ALA A 279 4.77 -7.18 6.31
C ALA A 279 3.35 -7.47 5.79
N VAL A 280 2.33 -6.80 6.34
CA VAL A 280 0.91 -7.08 6.11
C VAL A 280 0.47 -6.66 4.72
N PHE A 281 0.97 -5.52 4.25
CA PHE A 281 0.46 -4.89 3.05
C PHE A 281 1.32 -5.10 1.81
N MET A 282 2.59 -5.47 1.96
CA MET A 282 3.49 -5.66 0.82
C MET A 282 3.92 -7.12 0.68
N ILE A 283 4.62 -7.65 1.69
CA ILE A 283 5.28 -8.97 1.59
C ILE A 283 4.25 -10.10 1.60
N ILE A 284 3.37 -10.16 2.61
CA ILE A 284 2.42 -11.27 2.76
C ILE A 284 1.50 -11.38 1.54
N PRO A 285 0.86 -10.30 1.04
CA PRO A 285 -0.04 -10.41 -0.10
C PRO A 285 0.69 -10.82 -1.37
N THR A 286 1.89 -10.27 -1.62
CA THR A 286 2.70 -10.62 -2.80
C THR A 286 3.18 -12.08 -2.74
N TYR A 287 3.58 -12.56 -1.55
CA TYR A 287 3.94 -13.96 -1.34
C TYR A 287 2.76 -14.90 -1.61
N LYS A 288 1.59 -14.62 -1.01
CA LYS A 288 0.39 -15.44 -1.20
C LYS A 288 -0.04 -15.45 -2.67
N ARG A 289 0.02 -14.29 -3.34
CA ARG A 289 -0.21 -14.15 -4.79
C ARG A 289 0.75 -15.05 -5.58
N LEU A 290 2.06 -14.96 -5.36
CA LEU A 290 3.04 -15.78 -6.06
C LEU A 290 2.80 -17.29 -5.83
N MET A 291 2.66 -17.71 -4.57
CA MET A 291 2.48 -19.13 -4.23
C MET A 291 1.21 -19.73 -4.82
N LYS A 292 0.13 -18.96 -4.89
CA LYS A 292 -1.11 -19.37 -5.54
C LYS A 292 -0.86 -19.69 -7.01
N PHE A 293 -0.23 -18.79 -7.74
CA PHE A 293 0.02 -18.97 -9.18
C PHE A 293 1.06 -20.05 -9.48
N LEU A 294 2.06 -20.24 -8.62
CA LEU A 294 3.00 -21.35 -8.76
C LEU A 294 2.27 -22.70 -8.70
N ARG A 295 1.38 -22.89 -7.72
CA ARG A 295 0.60 -24.13 -7.57
C ARG A 295 -0.34 -24.39 -8.74
N VAL A 296 -1.15 -23.40 -9.10
CA VAL A 296 -2.14 -23.55 -10.18
C VAL A 296 -1.47 -23.73 -11.54
N SER A 297 -0.32 -23.08 -11.78
CA SER A 297 0.42 -23.27 -13.03
C SER A 297 1.04 -24.66 -13.16
N ALA A 298 1.51 -25.26 -12.05
CA ALA A 298 2.09 -26.60 -12.08
C ALA A 298 1.04 -27.66 -12.48
N GLU A 299 -0.20 -27.51 -12.04
CA GLU A 299 -1.30 -28.39 -12.44
C GLU A 299 -1.62 -28.26 -13.94
N HIS A 300 -1.57 -27.05 -14.49
CA HIS A 300 -1.80 -26.82 -15.91
C HIS A 300 -0.65 -27.33 -16.79
N GLU A 301 0.60 -27.03 -16.41
CA GLU A 301 1.81 -27.36 -17.15
C GLU A 301 2.15 -28.85 -17.07
N SER A 302 1.71 -29.56 -16.02
CA SER A 302 1.90 -31.02 -15.87
C SER A 302 0.91 -31.87 -16.66
N LEU A 303 -0.08 -31.26 -17.33
CA LEU A 303 -0.99 -32.01 -18.19
C LEU A 303 -0.20 -32.62 -19.36
N PRO A 304 -0.27 -33.95 -19.56
CA PRO A 304 0.44 -34.59 -20.65
C PRO A 304 -0.10 -34.10 -22.01
N LEU A 305 0.67 -34.26 -23.08
CA LEU A 305 0.28 -33.77 -24.42
C LEU A 305 -1.04 -34.38 -24.90
N ASP A 306 -1.32 -35.62 -24.51
CA ASP A 306 -2.53 -36.38 -24.78
C ASP A 306 -3.66 -36.17 -23.74
N ALA A 307 -3.49 -35.24 -22.79
CA ALA A 307 -4.54 -34.91 -21.83
C ALA A 307 -5.86 -34.59 -22.54
N SER A 308 -6.94 -35.19 -22.05
CA SER A 308 -8.27 -35.01 -22.62
C SER A 308 -8.66 -33.54 -22.66
N GLU A 309 -9.47 -33.16 -23.64
CA GLU A 309 -9.97 -31.78 -23.75
C GLU A 309 -10.70 -31.33 -22.47
N LYS A 310 -11.38 -32.26 -21.80
CA LYS A 310 -12.03 -32.01 -20.50
C LYS A 310 -11.03 -31.62 -19.40
N GLN A 311 -9.89 -32.30 -19.29
CA GLN A 311 -8.85 -31.98 -18.31
C GLN A 311 -8.21 -30.62 -18.60
N ARG A 312 -7.94 -30.32 -19.88
CA ARG A 312 -7.42 -29.01 -20.29
C ARG A 312 -8.40 -27.89 -19.95
N ARG A 313 -9.69 -28.07 -20.26
CA ARG A 313 -10.74 -27.12 -19.89
C ARG A 313 -10.85 -26.95 -18.38
N GLN A 314 -10.80 -28.03 -17.60
CA GLN A 314 -10.87 -27.96 -16.13
C GLN A 314 -9.67 -27.18 -15.55
N SER A 315 -8.47 -27.38 -16.08
CA SER A 315 -7.30 -26.63 -15.66
C SER A 315 -7.39 -25.14 -16.01
N ILE A 316 -7.95 -24.80 -17.18
CA ILE A 316 -8.25 -23.42 -17.54
C ILE A 316 -9.27 -22.82 -16.56
N ILE A 317 -10.32 -23.56 -16.21
CA ILE A 317 -11.31 -23.12 -15.20
C ILE A 317 -10.65 -22.90 -13.84
N GLN A 318 -9.69 -23.74 -13.43
CA GLN A 318 -8.93 -23.53 -12.19
C GLN A 318 -8.05 -22.28 -12.25
N LEU A 319 -7.43 -21.99 -13.40
CA LEU A 319 -6.69 -20.74 -13.63
C LEU A 319 -7.62 -19.53 -13.58
N GLU A 320 -8.82 -19.63 -14.16
CA GLU A 320 -9.84 -18.58 -14.12
C GLU A 320 -10.42 -18.38 -12.72
N ALA A 321 -10.61 -19.46 -11.95
CA ALA A 321 -11.03 -19.38 -10.55
C ALA A 321 -9.93 -18.75 -9.69
N ALA A 322 -8.67 -19.20 -9.85
CA ALA A 322 -7.53 -18.60 -9.18
C ALA A 322 -7.31 -17.14 -9.55
N ARG A 323 -7.70 -16.75 -10.77
CA ARG A 323 -7.76 -15.36 -11.22
C ARG A 323 -8.84 -14.57 -10.49
N GLY A 324 -10.05 -15.12 -10.32
CA GLY A 324 -11.14 -14.45 -9.61
C GLY A 324 -10.80 -14.16 -8.14
N ASP A 325 -10.09 -15.08 -7.50
CA ASP A 325 -9.64 -14.92 -6.12
C ASP A 325 -8.42 -13.98 -5.94
N LEU A 326 -7.92 -13.34 -7.01
CA LEU A 326 -6.90 -12.30 -6.88
C LEU A 326 -7.43 -11.07 -6.12
N SER A 327 -8.76 -10.93 -5.99
CA SER A 327 -9.44 -9.87 -5.24
C SER A 327 -8.87 -9.70 -3.85
N ASN A 328 -8.73 -10.81 -3.13
CA ASN A 328 -8.49 -10.82 -1.69
C ASN A 328 -7.04 -10.51 -1.30
N PHE A 329 -6.18 -10.16 -2.25
CA PHE A 329 -4.76 -9.88 -2.02
C PHE A 329 -4.41 -8.40 -2.12
N ASP A 330 -5.38 -7.52 -2.36
CA ASP A 330 -5.05 -6.10 -2.42
C ASP A 330 -4.89 -5.47 -1.03
N LEU A 331 -4.11 -4.39 -1.01
CA LEU A 331 -3.83 -3.55 0.14
C LEU A 331 -5.12 -3.17 0.86
N GLU A 332 -6.13 -2.76 0.09
CA GLU A 332 -7.41 -2.28 0.61
C GLU A 332 -8.23 -3.38 1.29
N ASP A 333 -8.31 -4.59 0.73
CA ASP A 333 -9.04 -5.70 1.38
C ASP A 333 -8.35 -6.16 2.66
N ASN A 334 -7.01 -6.16 2.70
CA ASN A 334 -6.28 -6.44 3.93
C ASN A 334 -6.45 -5.32 4.96
N VAL A 335 -6.52 -4.05 4.52
CA VAL A 335 -6.82 -2.91 5.39
C VAL A 335 -8.24 -2.99 5.90
N MET A 336 -9.23 -3.26 5.03
CA MET A 336 -10.64 -3.35 5.39
C MET A 336 -10.88 -4.56 6.28
N SER A 337 -10.33 -5.73 5.95
CA SER A 337 -10.38 -6.90 6.84
C SER A 337 -9.71 -6.65 8.17
N PHE A 338 -8.56 -5.94 8.20
CA PHE A 338 -7.90 -5.54 9.43
C PHE A 338 -8.75 -4.54 10.23
N LEU A 339 -9.28 -3.49 9.60
CA LEU A 339 -10.13 -2.49 10.23
C LEU A 339 -11.46 -3.07 10.68
N ASP A 340 -12.03 -4.00 9.92
CA ASP A 340 -13.21 -4.77 10.28
C ASP A 340 -12.90 -5.68 11.46
N SER A 341 -11.71 -6.30 11.53
CA SER A 341 -11.28 -7.04 12.72
C SER A 341 -11.13 -6.14 13.96
N LEU A 342 -10.85 -4.85 13.78
CA LEU A 342 -10.82 -3.84 14.84
C LEU A 342 -12.24 -3.30 15.17
N ASN A 343 -13.11 -3.19 14.17
CA ASN A 343 -14.49 -2.72 14.26
C ASN A 343 -15.47 -3.83 14.64
N ASP A 344 -15.01 -5.09 14.67
CA ASP A 344 -15.67 -6.23 15.27
C ASP A 344 -15.68 -6.07 16.80
N ARG A 345 -16.27 -4.96 17.28
CA ARG A 345 -17.31 -5.08 18.30
C ARG A 345 -18.23 -6.14 17.77
N LYS A 346 -17.96 -7.40 18.14
CA LYS A 346 -18.88 -8.53 18.00
C LYS A 346 -20.24 -7.90 18.17
N LYS A 347 -20.99 -7.74 17.07
CA LYS A 347 -22.44 -7.71 17.20
C LYS A 347 -22.63 -9.05 17.86
N VAL A 348 -22.83 -9.02 19.19
CA VAL A 348 -23.21 -10.19 19.95
C VAL A 348 -24.37 -10.67 19.12
N GLU A 349 -24.15 -11.74 18.35
CA GLU A 349 -25.24 -12.43 17.71
C GLU A 349 -26.12 -12.68 18.91
N ARG A 350 -27.20 -11.90 19.02
CA ARG A 350 -28.28 -12.20 19.95
C ARG A 350 -28.59 -13.60 19.50
N ARG A 351 -28.10 -14.58 20.27
CA ARG A 351 -28.27 -16.01 19.99
C ARG A 351 -29.64 -16.08 19.43
N MET A 352 -29.79 -16.48 18.15
CA MET A 352 -31.11 -16.64 17.57
C MET A 352 -31.84 -17.47 18.60
N THR A 353 -32.74 -16.84 19.35
CA THR A 353 -33.55 -17.52 20.33
C THR A 353 -34.32 -18.45 19.44
N VAL A 354 -33.95 -19.73 19.48
CA VAL A 354 -34.57 -20.77 18.69
C VAL A 354 -36.07 -20.50 18.83
N PRO A 355 -36.78 -20.20 17.73
CA PRO A 355 -38.20 -19.91 17.83
C PRO A 355 -38.81 -21.07 18.63
N PRO A 356 -39.56 -20.79 19.71
CA PRO A 356 -40.07 -21.83 20.58
C PRO A 356 -40.77 -22.85 19.70
N ARG A 357 -40.19 -24.05 19.65
CA ARG A 357 -40.71 -25.15 18.84
C ARG A 357 -42.16 -25.31 19.27
N GLU A 358 -43.11 -25.06 18.37
CA GLU A 358 -44.53 -25.24 18.67
C GLU A 358 -44.73 -26.64 19.24
N MET A 359 -44.88 -26.72 20.56
CA MET A 359 -45.16 -27.98 21.25
C MET A 359 -46.62 -28.32 20.94
N LYS A 360 -46.83 -29.04 19.84
CA LYS A 360 -48.17 -29.48 19.38
C LYS A 360 -48.88 -30.45 20.32
N THR A 361 -48.30 -30.81 21.47
CA THR A 361 -48.94 -31.69 22.45
C THR A 361 -48.70 -31.22 23.88
N TRP A 362 -49.76 -30.71 24.51
CA TRP A 362 -49.81 -30.27 25.92
C TRP A 362 -49.39 -31.34 26.95
N ARG A 363 -49.28 -32.61 26.56
CA ARG A 363 -48.94 -33.71 27.47
C ARG A 363 -47.46 -33.81 27.84
N SER A 364 -46.54 -33.23 27.06
CA SER A 364 -45.09 -33.33 27.33
C SER A 364 -44.56 -32.25 28.30
N ALA A 365 -45.21 -31.09 28.39
CA ALA A 365 -44.79 -30.01 29.30
C ALA A 365 -45.04 -30.32 30.79
N ARG A 366 -46.01 -31.18 31.10
CA ARG A 366 -46.34 -31.54 32.50
C ARG A 366 -45.40 -32.58 33.10
N MET A 367 -44.73 -33.40 32.28
CA MET A 367 -43.80 -34.43 32.74
C MET A 367 -42.42 -33.88 33.11
N MET A 368 -41.98 -32.74 32.53
CA MET A 368 -40.69 -32.14 32.87
C MET A 368 -40.68 -31.32 34.18
N ARG A 369 -41.85 -31.01 34.77
CA ARG A 369 -41.91 -30.34 36.08
C ARG A 369 -41.75 -31.27 37.29
N TYR A 370 -41.81 -32.59 37.11
CA TYR A 370 -41.68 -33.55 38.22
C TYR A 370 -40.29 -34.19 38.34
N ALA A 371 -39.34 -33.87 37.45
CA ALA A 371 -38.03 -34.51 37.41
C ALA A 371 -36.85 -33.63 37.91
N SER A 372 -37.11 -32.46 38.51
CA SER A 372 -36.03 -31.52 38.89
C SER A 372 -36.12 -30.97 40.32
N VAL A 373 -36.79 -31.67 41.25
CA VAL A 373 -36.72 -31.34 42.67
C VAL A 373 -35.99 -32.48 43.42
N PRO A 374 -34.70 -32.34 43.74
CA PRO A 374 -34.07 -33.22 44.71
C PRO A 374 -34.66 -32.95 46.09
N ALA A 375 -35.17 -34.00 46.73
CA ALA A 375 -35.54 -34.01 48.12
C ALA A 375 -34.28 -34.13 49.00
N SER A 376 -34.28 -33.43 50.14
CA SER A 376 -33.23 -33.38 51.18
C SER A 376 -31.99 -32.52 50.83
N GLY A 377 -31.47 -31.65 51.70
CA GLY A 377 -31.62 -31.59 53.14
C GLY A 377 -31.43 -30.16 53.69
N TRP A 378 -32.17 -29.95 54.78
CA TRP A 378 -32.01 -28.89 55.76
C TRP A 378 -30.73 -29.08 56.59
N LYS A 379 -30.12 -27.95 56.99
CA LYS A 379 -29.43 -27.61 58.27
C LYS A 379 -28.73 -26.25 58.05
N GLU A 380 -29.09 -25.14 58.73
CA GLU A 380 -28.73 -24.75 60.12
C GLU A 380 -27.23 -25.02 60.35
N ASP A 381 -26.33 -24.03 60.39
CA ASP A 381 -26.31 -22.72 61.05
C ASP A 381 -25.72 -21.58 60.19
#